data_AF-A0A7I7XZI2-F1
#
_entry.id   AF-A0A7I7XZI2-F1
#
_cell.length_a   1.000
_cell.length_b   1.000
_cell.length_c   1.000
_cell.angle_alpha   90.00
_cell.angle_beta   90.00
_cell.angle_gamma   90.00
#
_symmetry.space_group_name_H-M   'P 1'
#
loop_
_entity.id
_entity.type
_entity.pdbx_description
1 polymer ?
#
loop_
_entity_poly.entity_id
_entity_poly.type
_entity_poly.pdbx_seq_one_letter_code
_entity_poly.pdbx_strand_id
1 'polypeptide(L)' 'MTVTVKLKDRGSDEYMRFGDSYHKCHDGSLEVVRTGAKTPFRYPPGEWTDVSGDQRKSAKSRFWH' A
#
# COMPACT_ATOMS: atom_id res chain seq x y z
N MET A 1 5.35 -10.32 -5.82
CA MET A 1 4.40 -9.70 -6.78
C MET A 1 4.83 -8.26 -7.04
N THR A 2 4.34 -7.58 -8.08
CA THR A 2 4.46 -6.12 -8.25
C THR A 2 3.34 -5.43 -7.48
N VAL A 3 3.61 -4.30 -6.83
CA VAL A 3 2.56 -3.45 -6.24
C VAL A 3 2.17 -2.37 -7.24
N THR A 4 0.88 -2.24 -7.55
CA THR A 4 0.36 -1.21 -8.46
C THR A 4 -0.71 -0.40 -7.73
N VAL A 5 -0.51 0.90 -7.62
CA VAL A 5 -1.43 1.84 -6.98
C VAL A 5 -2.12 2.65 -8.06
N LYS A 6 -3.45 2.55 -8.17
CA LYS A 6 -4.23 3.44 -9.04
C LYS A 6 -4.48 4.75 -8.33
N LEU A 7 -3.99 5.83 -8.92
CA LEU A 7 -4.20 7.19 -8.49
C LEU A 7 -5.53 7.71 -9.04
N LYS A 8 -6.14 8.63 -8.31
CA LYS A 8 -7.43 9.21 -8.69
C LYS A 8 -7.34 10.02 -9.99
N ASP A 9 -6.28 10.81 -10.15
CA ASP A 9 -6.18 11.83 -11.20
C ASP A 9 -5.05 11.60 -12.21
N ARG A 10 -4.10 10.68 -11.94
CA ARG A 10 -2.81 10.63 -12.65
C ARG A 10 -2.39 9.26 -13.17
N GLY A 11 -3.30 8.29 -13.19
CA GLY A 11 -3.01 6.94 -13.70
C GLY A 11 -2.56 5.98 -12.59
N SER A 12 -1.50 5.21 -12.80
CA SER A 12 -1.06 4.20 -11.83
C SER A 12 0.44 4.31 -11.53
N ASP A 13 0.81 4.18 -10.26
CA ASP A 13 2.20 4.03 -9.83
C ASP A 13 2.53 2.55 -9.65
N GLU A 14 3.62 2.10 -10.27
CA GLU A 14 4.06 0.71 -10.22
C GLU A 14 5.38 0.55 -9.45
N TYR A 15 5.37 -0.39 -8.51
CA TYR A 15 6.47 -0.73 -7.63
C TYR A 15 6.93 -2.15 -7.93
N MET A 16 7.91 -2.25 -8.83
CA MET A 16 8.31 -3.50 -9.48
C MET A 16 9.37 -4.30 -8.73
N ARG A 17 9.74 -3.93 -7.50
CA ARG A 17 10.75 -4.70 -6.76
C ARG A 17 10.10 -5.86 -6.02
N PHE A 18 10.74 -7.02 -6.13
CA PHE A 18 10.36 -8.19 -5.36
C PHE A 18 10.43 -7.88 -3.85
N GLY A 19 9.34 -8.17 -3.13
CA GLY A 19 9.19 -7.88 -1.70
C GLY A 19 8.56 -6.53 -1.38
N ASP A 20 8.31 -5.66 -2.38
CA ASP A 20 7.48 -4.48 -2.19
C ASP A 20 6.08 -4.92 -1.78
N SER A 21 5.51 -4.20 -0.83
CA SER A 21 4.21 -4.53 -0.26
C SER A 21 3.47 -3.27 0.15
N TYR A 22 2.14 -3.34 0.25
CA TYR A 22 1.33 -2.21 0.67
C TYR A 22 0.57 -2.48 1.96
N HIS A 23 0.21 -1.41 2.65
CA HIS A 23 -0.58 -1.42 3.87
C HIS A 23 -1.66 -0.34 3.78
N LYS A 24 -2.93 -0.75 3.93
CA LYS A 24 -4.07 0.17 4.02
C LYS A 24 -4.19 0.60 5.48
N CYS A 25 -3.97 1.88 5.74
CA CYS A 25 -4.06 2.46 7.06
C CYS A 25 -5.53 2.71 7.44
N HIS A 26 -5.81 2.73 8.75
CA HIS A 26 -7.17 2.92 9.27
C HIS A 26 -7.73 4.33 9.02
N ASP A 27 -6.84 5.30 8.81
CA ASP A 27 -7.15 6.69 8.48
C ASP A 27 -7.50 6.88 6.99
N GLY A 28 -7.51 5.80 6.20
CA GLY A 28 -7.78 5.81 4.76
C GLY A 28 -6.55 6.09 3.90
N SER A 29 -5.37 6.31 4.49
CA SER A 29 -4.13 6.42 3.74
C SER A 29 -3.62 5.05 3.28
N LEU A 30 -2.82 5.04 2.22
CA LEU A 30 -2.14 3.85 1.72
C LEU A 30 -0.64 4.04 1.86
N GLU A 31 0.04 3.07 2.47
CA GLU A 31 1.49 3.06 2.56
C GLU A 31 2.06 1.93 1.71
N VAL A 32 3.01 2.24 0.84
CA VAL A 32 3.80 1.27 0.08
C VAL A 32 5.18 1.15 0.73
N VAL A 33 5.45 -0.02 1.28
CA VAL A 33 6.75 -0.39 1.85
C VAL A 33 7.60 -0.98 0.75
N ARG A 34 8.62 -0.22 0.34
CA ARG A 34 9.59 -0.69 -0.66
C ARG A 34 10.75 -1.41 0.00
N THR A 35 11.15 -2.54 -0.57
CA THR A 35 12.30 -3.30 -0.09
C THR A 35 13.59 -2.48 -0.30
N GLY A 36 14.32 -2.26 0.79
CA GLY A 36 15.54 -1.45 0.81
C GLY A 36 15.32 0.06 0.96
N ALA A 37 14.08 0.54 1.05
CA ALA A 37 13.79 1.93 1.41
C ALA A 37 13.67 2.07 2.94
N LYS A 38 14.24 3.15 3.48
CA LYS A 38 14.14 3.45 4.93
C LYS A 38 12.73 3.91 5.34
N THR A 39 12.02 4.56 4.43
CA THR A 39 10.70 5.14 4.68
C THR A 39 9.68 4.59 3.69
N PRO A 40 8.46 4.25 4.14
CA PRO A 40 7.38 3.90 3.22
C PRO A 40 6.94 5.12 2.41
N PHE A 41 6.44 4.87 1.20
CA PHE A 41 5.78 5.89 0.42
C PHE A 41 4.32 5.96 0.85
N ARG A 42 3.79 7.16 1.12
CA ARG A 42 2.43 7.33 1.64
C ARG A 42 1.57 8.10 0.65
N TYR A 43 0.41 7.54 0.34
CA TYR A 43 -0.67 8.18 -0.38
C TYR A 43 -1.75 8.61 0.61
N PRO A 44 -2.06 9.92 0.68
CA PRO A 44 -3.18 10.42 1.47
C PRO A 44 -4.53 9.82 1.03
N PRO A 45 -5.53 9.83 1.92
CA PRO A 45 -6.90 9.50 1.53
C PRO A 45 -7.33 10.40 0.37
N GLY A 46 -7.87 9.80 -0.68
CA GLY A 46 -8.38 10.53 -1.85
C GLY A 46 -7.37 10.75 -2.98
N GLU A 47 -6.06 10.51 -2.78
CA GLU A 47 -5.09 10.51 -3.88
C GLU A 47 -5.04 9.18 -4.65
N TRP A 48 -5.50 8.10 -4.02
CA TRP A 48 -5.56 6.76 -4.59
C TRP A 48 -6.98 6.20 -4.58
N THR A 49 -7.26 5.28 -5.49
CA THR A 49 -8.60 4.66 -5.67
C THR A 49 -8.57 3.15 -5.51
N ASP A 50 -7.48 2.51 -5.95
CA ASP A 50 -7.33 1.06 -5.90
C ASP A 50 -5.86 0.69 -5.75
N VAL A 51 -5.59 -0.51 -5.24
CA VAL A 51 -4.23 -1.05 -5.13
C VAL A 51 -4.24 -2.56 -5.29
N SER A 52 -3.32 -3.06 -6.11
CA SER A 52 -3.08 -4.49 -6.30
C SER A 52 -1.65 -4.86 -5.94
N GLY A 53 -1.43 -6.13 -5.58
CA GLY A 53 -0.12 -6.66 -5.21
C GLY A 53 -0.09 -7.27 -3.81
N ASP A 54 1.11 -7.38 -3.23
CA ASP A 54 1.32 -8.00 -1.93
C ASP A 54 0.87 -7.06 -0.81
N GLN A 55 -0.25 -7.38 -0.17
CA GLN A 55 -0.68 -6.65 1.03
C GLN A 55 0.05 -7.18 2.26
N ARG A 56 0.72 -6.29 3.00
CA ARG A 56 1.10 -6.60 4.39
C ARG A 56 -0.18 -6.78 5.18
N LYS A 57 -0.47 -8.02 5.56
CA LYS A 57 -1.54 -8.32 6.49
C LYS A 57 -1.26 -7.54 7.77
N SER A 58 -2.04 -6.51 8.04
CA SER A 58 -2.08 -5.93 9.37
C SER A 58 -2.49 -7.05 10.31
N ALA A 59 -1.87 -7.16 11.48
CA ALA A 59 -2.19 -8.17 12.49
C ALA A 59 -3.57 -7.93 13.15
N LYS A 60 -4.57 -7.43 12.40
CA LYS A 60 -5.97 -7.38 12.80
C LYS A 60 -6.71 -8.61 12.30
N SER A 61 -6.27 -9.78 12.75
CA SER A 61 -7.16 -10.93 12.88
C SER A 61 -6.58 -11.88 13.91
N ARG A 62 -6.75 -11.51 15.18
CA ARG A 62 -6.97 -12.42 16.30
C ARG A 62 -7.40 -11.59 17.53
N PHE A 63 -8.73 -11.41 17.65
CA PHE A 63 -9.58 -11.32 18.86
C PHE A 63 -9.14 -10.39 20.03
N TRP A 64 -10.04 -9.69 20.73
CA TRP A 64 -10.90 -10.27 21.78
C TRP A 64 -12.18 -9.44 22.02
N HIS A 65 -13.24 -10.18 22.34
CA HIS A 65 -14.57 -9.79 22.81
C HIS A 65 -14.74 -10.37 24.22
#